data_AF-A0AAV5JUJ6-F1
#
_entry.id   AF-A0AAV5JUJ6-F1
#
_cell.length_a   1.000
_cell.length_b   1.000
_cell.length_c   1.000
_cell.angle_alpha   90.00
_cell.angle_beta   90.00
_cell.angle_gamma   90.00
#
_symmetry.space_group_name_H-M   'P 1'
#
loop_
_entity.id
_entity.type
_entity.pdbx_description
1 polymer ?
#
loop_
_entity_poly.entity_id
_entity_poly.type
_entity_poly.pdbx_seq_one_letter_code
_entity_poly.pdbx_strand_id
1 'polypeptide(L)'
;MARIIPPESWILGKQLDLISNKSILWTAYGLRSLSKTSTLYMKRNTEHDPPYWRDPIWMNVNYMILSALKHCSLVNGPYRERAKTIYDGLRSNLIRTITKLGFCGNNMIRSRKREEVLNCLLAGPHFSY
;
A
#
# COMPACT_ATOMS: atom_id res chain seq x y z
N MET A 1 -3.91 10.05 -2.97
CA MET A 1 -4.67 9.75 -4.20
C MET A 1 -5.84 10.72 -4.25
N ALA A 2 -5.82 11.64 -5.22
CA ALA A 2 -6.49 12.93 -5.10
C ALA A 2 -8.00 12.95 -5.47
N ARG A 3 -8.69 11.81 -5.52
CA ARG A 3 -10.14 11.71 -5.82
C ARG A 3 -10.57 12.50 -7.09
N ILE A 4 -9.71 12.47 -8.11
CA ILE A 4 -9.88 13.27 -9.34
C ILE A 4 -10.76 12.55 -10.38
N ILE A 5 -10.87 11.22 -10.30
CA ILE A 5 -11.56 10.42 -11.31
C ILE A 5 -13.08 10.47 -11.06
N PRO A 6 -13.90 10.86 -12.06
CA PRO A 6 -15.35 10.86 -11.93
C PRO A 6 -15.92 9.45 -11.64
N PRO A 7 -17.00 9.33 -10.83
CA PRO A 7 -17.58 8.02 -10.45
C PRO A 7 -18.06 7.15 -11.61
N GLU A 8 -18.53 7.76 -12.70
CA GLU A 8 -19.02 7.08 -13.90
C GLU A 8 -17.91 6.71 -14.89
N SER A 9 -16.69 7.21 -14.67
CA SER A 9 -15.61 7.03 -15.64
C SER A 9 -15.14 5.57 -15.68
N TRP A 10 -15.07 4.98 -16.87
CA TRP A 10 -14.49 3.65 -17.07
C TRP A 10 -13.04 3.54 -16.57
N ILE A 11 -12.32 4.66 -16.50
CA ILE A 11 -10.98 4.74 -15.93
C ILE A 11 -11.00 4.32 -14.46
N LEU A 12 -12.03 4.70 -13.70
CA LEU A 12 -12.20 4.26 -12.31
C LEU A 12 -12.29 2.74 -12.23
N GLY A 13 -13.08 2.12 -13.10
CA GLY A 13 -13.17 0.66 -13.22
C GLY A 13 -11.80 0.00 -13.42
N LYS A 14 -10.98 0.54 -14.33
CA LYS A 14 -9.61 0.04 -14.58
C LYS A 14 -8.67 0.23 -13.40
N GLN A 15 -8.77 1.35 -12.67
CA GLN A 15 -7.97 1.54 -11.46
C GLN A 15 -8.36 0.53 -10.37
N LEU A 16 -9.65 0.24 -10.21
CA LEU A 16 -10.13 -0.79 -9.29
C LEU A 16 -9.65 -2.20 -9.70
N ASP A 17 -9.59 -2.51 -11.01
CA ASP A 17 -8.97 -3.74 -11.53
C ASP A 17 -7.52 -3.86 -11.04
N LEU A 18 -6.71 -2.82 -11.24
CA LEU A 18 -5.30 -2.83 -10.87
C LEU A 18 -5.09 -2.93 -9.35
N ILE A 19 -5.84 -2.16 -8.57
CA ILE A 19 -5.75 -2.17 -7.10
C ILE A 19 -6.08 -3.56 -6.56
N SER A 20 -7.16 -4.19 -7.05
CA SER A 20 -7.62 -5.50 -6.55
C SER A 20 -6.83 -6.69 -7.08
N ASN A 21 -5.88 -6.49 -7.99
CA ASN A 21 -5.14 -7.57 -8.62
C ASN A 21 -4.03 -8.15 -7.71
N LYS A 22 -4.22 -9.40 -7.28
CA LYS A 22 -3.30 -10.18 -6.41
C LYS A 22 -1.96 -10.51 -7.05
N SER A 23 -1.89 -10.54 -8.37
CA SER A 23 -0.65 -10.82 -9.11
C SER A 23 0.21 -9.58 -9.29
N ILE A 24 -0.35 -8.39 -9.11
CA ILE A 24 0.31 -7.10 -9.39
C ILE A 24 0.61 -6.36 -8.07
N LEU A 25 -0.41 -5.78 -7.43
CA LEU A 25 -0.25 -4.88 -6.28
C LEU A 25 -0.76 -5.47 -4.96
N TRP A 26 -1.84 -6.24 -5.01
CA TRP A 26 -2.56 -6.68 -3.82
C TRP A 26 -1.83 -7.79 -3.06
N THR A 27 -1.75 -7.65 -1.73
CA THR A 27 -1.19 -8.66 -0.84
C THR A 27 -2.07 -8.87 0.39
N ALA A 28 -1.78 -9.93 1.17
CA ALA A 28 -2.43 -10.16 2.46
C ALA A 28 -2.11 -9.09 3.53
N TYR A 29 -1.13 -8.23 3.24
CA TYR A 29 -0.62 -7.22 4.15
C TYR A 29 -1.06 -5.80 3.76
N GLY A 30 -1.33 -5.55 2.48
CA GLY A 30 -1.62 -4.23 1.92
C GLY A 30 -1.20 -4.14 0.46
N LEU A 31 -1.17 -2.94 -0.11
CA LEU A 31 -0.72 -2.70 -1.49
C LEU A 31 0.77 -2.40 -1.53
N ARG A 32 1.48 -3.06 -2.46
CA ARG A 32 2.89 -2.76 -2.77
C ARG A 32 3.04 -1.38 -3.39
N SER A 33 4.21 -0.78 -3.23
CA SER A 33 4.57 0.46 -3.92
C SER A 33 4.76 0.28 -5.44
N LEU A 34 5.11 -0.93 -5.89
CA LEU A 34 5.38 -1.24 -7.29
C LEU A 34 4.85 -2.62 -7.67
N SER A 35 4.43 -2.77 -8.93
CA SER A 35 4.00 -4.05 -9.49
C SER A 35 5.12 -5.09 -9.45
N LYS A 36 4.77 -6.33 -9.10
CA LYS A 36 5.66 -7.49 -9.25
C LYS A 36 6.16 -7.74 -10.67
N THR A 37 5.39 -7.31 -11.67
CA THR A 37 5.74 -7.49 -13.09
C THR A 37 6.69 -6.40 -13.61
N SER A 38 7.02 -5.39 -12.80
CA SER A 38 7.96 -4.34 -13.20
C SER A 38 9.39 -4.89 -13.24
N THR A 39 10.16 -4.50 -14.25
CA THR A 39 11.60 -4.77 -14.35
C THR A 39 12.41 -4.13 -13.21
N LEU A 40 11.84 -3.14 -12.52
CA LEU A 40 12.43 -2.46 -11.37
C LEU A 40 12.01 -3.07 -10.03
N TYR A 41 11.11 -4.07 -10.04
CA TYR A 41 10.65 -4.71 -8.80
C TYR A 41 11.82 -5.31 -8.02
N MET A 42 11.91 -4.94 -6.73
CA MET A 42 13.00 -5.29 -5.81
C MET A 42 14.41 -4.89 -6.26
N LYS A 43 14.57 -4.10 -7.34
CA LYS A 43 15.89 -3.63 -7.76
C LYS A 43 16.39 -2.50 -6.89
N ARG A 44 17.66 -2.58 -6.47
CA ARG A 44 18.32 -1.52 -5.73
C ARG A 44 18.30 -0.18 -6.48
N ASN A 45 18.23 0.92 -5.74
CA ASN A 45 18.26 2.26 -6.32
C ASN A 45 19.68 2.60 -6.79
N THR A 46 20.68 2.25 -5.99
CA THR A 46 22.12 2.34 -6.28
C THR A 46 22.81 1.07 -5.77
N GLU A 47 24.13 0.99 -5.82
CA GLU A 47 24.86 -0.14 -5.22
C GLU A 47 24.59 -0.28 -3.71
N HIS A 48 24.53 0.86 -3.01
CA HIS A 48 24.38 0.90 -1.55
C HIS A 48 22.94 1.14 -1.09
N ASP A 49 22.05 1.65 -1.97
CA ASP A 49 20.68 1.98 -1.60
C ASP A 49 19.70 0.83 -1.90
N PRO A 50 19.07 0.22 -0.89
CA PRO A 50 18.08 -0.83 -1.08
C PRO A 50 16.80 -0.31 -1.79
N PRO A 51 15.96 -1.21 -2.33
CA PRO A 51 14.70 -0.83 -2.97
C PRO A 51 13.72 -0.17 -1.98
N TYR A 52 13.53 1.15 -2.09
CA TYR A 52 12.67 1.93 -1.19
C TYR A 52 11.20 1.98 -1.65
N TRP A 53 10.96 2.45 -2.88
CA TRP A 53 9.63 2.49 -3.51
C TRP A 53 9.40 1.34 -4.52
N ARG A 54 10.20 0.28 -4.45
CA ARG A 54 10.22 -0.80 -5.47
C ARG A 54 9.73 -2.17 -4.99
N ASP A 55 9.05 -2.23 -3.84
CA ASP A 55 8.39 -3.42 -3.28
C ASP A 55 7.60 -3.07 -2.00
N PRO A 56 8.17 -2.28 -1.06
CA PRO A 56 7.58 -2.13 0.27
C PRO A 56 6.14 -1.65 0.28
N ILE A 57 5.44 -2.00 1.36
CA ILE A 57 4.06 -1.56 1.60
C ILE A 57 4.12 -0.32 2.48
N TRP A 58 3.79 0.81 1.87
CA TRP A 58 3.82 2.13 2.46
C TRP A 58 2.46 2.50 3.05
N MET A 59 2.41 2.80 4.35
CA MET A 59 1.14 3.02 5.04
C MET A 59 0.46 4.32 4.60
N ASN A 60 1.22 5.39 4.37
CA ASN A 60 0.70 6.67 3.87
C ASN A 60 -0.02 6.54 2.52
N VAL A 61 0.55 5.80 1.56
CA VAL A 61 -0.08 5.56 0.25
C VAL A 61 -1.30 4.67 0.39
N ASN A 62 -1.20 3.60 1.19
CA ASN A 62 -2.34 2.72 1.46
C ASN A 62 -3.50 3.47 2.13
N TYR A 63 -3.21 4.37 3.08
CA TYR A 63 -4.20 5.23 3.71
C TYR A 63 -4.89 6.16 2.70
N MET A 64 -4.11 6.80 1.82
CA MET A 64 -4.67 7.62 0.76
C MET A 64 -5.57 6.84 -0.19
N ILE A 65 -5.20 5.60 -0.55
CA ILE A 65 -6.01 4.73 -1.41
C ILE A 65 -7.29 4.31 -0.69
N LEU A 66 -7.20 3.88 0.58
CA LEU A 66 -8.38 3.59 1.41
C LEU A 66 -9.35 4.77 1.47
N SER A 67 -8.82 5.97 1.67
CA SER A 67 -9.60 7.21 1.72
C SER A 67 -10.32 7.50 0.40
N ALA A 68 -9.68 7.23 -0.73
CA ALA A 68 -10.31 7.34 -2.05
C ALA A 68 -11.37 6.25 -2.29
N LEU A 69 -11.06 4.99 -1.99
CA LEU A 69 -12.01 3.88 -2.13
C LEU A 69 -13.24 4.08 -1.26
N LYS A 70 -13.06 4.56 -0.02
CA LYS A 70 -14.18 4.89 0.87
C LYS A 70 -15.07 5.96 0.27
N HIS A 71 -14.49 7.02 -0.28
CA HIS A 71 -15.25 8.05 -0.98
C HIS A 71 -16.04 7.48 -2.18
N CYS A 72 -15.38 6.72 -3.06
CA CYS A 72 -16.03 6.07 -4.21
C CYS A 72 -17.14 5.09 -3.79
N SER A 73 -17.05 4.48 -2.61
CA SER A 73 -18.09 3.59 -2.08
C SER A 73 -19.36 4.31 -1.57
N LEU A 74 -19.27 5.63 -1.39
CA LEU A 74 -20.38 6.47 -0.89
C LEU A 74 -21.05 7.27 -2.01
N VAL A 75 -20.30 7.65 -3.04
CA VAL A 75 -20.83 8.39 -4.19
C VAL A 75 -21.59 7.43 -5.11
N ASN A 76 -22.71 7.88 -5.67
CA ASN A 76 -23.46 7.09 -6.65
C ASN A 76 -22.64 6.87 -7.92
N GLY A 77 -22.71 5.64 -8.43
CA GLY A 77 -22.14 5.25 -9.71
C GLY A 77 -21.92 3.74 -9.84
N PRO A 78 -21.59 3.25 -11.04
CA PRO A 78 -21.58 1.84 -11.39
C PRO A 78 -20.52 1.05 -10.62
N TYR A 79 -19.47 1.73 -10.13
CA TYR A 79 -18.36 1.10 -9.43
C TYR A 79 -18.44 1.16 -7.90
N ARG A 80 -19.53 1.70 -7.35
CA ARG A 80 -19.70 1.96 -5.91
C ARG A 80 -19.52 0.70 -5.05
N GLU A 81 -20.27 -0.36 -5.33
CA GLU A 81 -20.22 -1.62 -4.57
C GLU A 81 -18.87 -2.33 -4.72
N ARG A 82 -18.27 -2.21 -5.90
CA ARG A 82 -16.94 -2.74 -6.15
C ARG A 82 -15.88 -1.99 -5.33
N ALA A 83 -15.93 -0.67 -5.29
CA ALA A 83 -15.03 0.16 -4.47
C ALA A 83 -15.18 -0.17 -2.97
N LYS A 84 -16.41 -0.39 -2.50
CA LYS A 84 -16.71 -0.83 -1.13
C LYS A 84 -16.05 -2.16 -0.80
N THR A 85 -16.21 -3.16 -1.68
CA THR A 85 -15.63 -4.51 -1.50
C THR A 85 -14.11 -4.44 -1.39
N ILE A 86 -13.46 -3.65 -2.26
CA ILE A 86 -12.00 -3.47 -2.26
C ILE A 86 -11.56 -2.71 -1.00
N TYR A 87 -12.30 -1.67 -0.58
CA TYR A 87 -12.04 -0.94 0.65
C TYR A 87 -12.07 -1.86 1.88
N ASP A 88 -13.12 -2.65 2.04
CA ASP A 88 -13.29 -3.53 3.20
C ASP A 88 -12.18 -4.58 3.28
N GLY A 89 -11.84 -5.20 2.14
CA GLY A 89 -10.73 -6.15 2.04
C GLY A 89 -9.38 -5.52 2.38
N LEU A 90 -9.09 -4.33 1.86
CA LEU A 90 -7.80 -3.67 2.07
C LEU A 90 -7.66 -3.21 3.52
N ARG A 91 -8.73 -2.62 4.08
CA ARG A 91 -8.78 -2.18 5.48
C ARG A 91 -8.56 -3.35 6.43
N SER A 92 -9.23 -4.48 6.20
CA SER A 92 -9.06 -5.69 7.00
C SER A 92 -7.61 -6.21 6.96
N ASN A 93 -7.01 -6.26 5.77
CA ASN A 93 -5.62 -6.68 5.60
C ASN A 93 -4.64 -5.78 6.36
N LEU A 94 -4.82 -4.45 6.25
CA LEU A 94 -3.95 -3.48 6.90
C LEU A 94 -4.10 -3.54 8.43
N ILE A 95 -5.32 -3.51 8.96
CA ILE A 95 -5.55 -3.62 10.41
C ILE A 95 -4.94 -4.90 10.96
N ARG A 96 -5.24 -6.05 10.33
CA ARG A 96 -4.66 -7.34 10.75
C ARG A 96 -3.14 -7.32 10.77
N THR A 97 -2.52 -6.68 9.78
CA THR A 97 -1.07 -6.62 9.68
C THR A 97 -0.47 -5.74 10.75
N ILE A 98 -1.07 -4.58 11.00
CA ILE A 98 -0.67 -3.65 12.06
C ILE A 98 -0.75 -4.35 13.42
N THR A 99 -1.87 -5.02 13.71
CA THR A 99 -2.08 -5.72 14.98
C THR A 99 -1.10 -6.88 15.17
N LYS A 100 -0.69 -7.56 14.09
CA LYS A 100 0.22 -8.73 14.17
C LYS A 100 1.71 -8.36 14.17
N LEU A 101 2.11 -7.38 13.36
CA LEU A 101 3.52 -7.13 13.05
C LEU A 101 4.04 -5.80 13.62
N GLY A 102 3.16 -4.88 14.03
CA GLY A 102 3.55 -3.53 14.44
C GLY A 102 4.08 -2.69 13.27
N PHE A 103 4.64 -1.53 13.61
CA PHE A 103 5.21 -0.56 12.66
C PHE A 103 6.68 -0.27 12.97
N CYS A 104 7.48 -0.01 11.93
CA CYS A 104 8.75 0.70 12.04
C CYS A 104 8.68 1.94 11.14
N GLY A 105 8.57 3.13 11.74
CA GLY A 105 8.37 4.38 11.01
C GLY A 105 7.11 4.34 10.12
N ASN A 106 7.25 4.77 8.85
CA ASN A 106 6.15 4.81 7.86
C ASN A 106 5.95 3.49 7.09
N ASN A 107 6.80 2.48 7.34
CA ASN A 107 6.81 1.21 6.63
C ASN A 107 6.24 0.08 7.49
N MET A 108 5.53 -0.83 6.83
CA MET A 108 5.06 -2.04 7.49
C MET A 108 6.18 -3.07 7.54
N ILE A 109 6.48 -3.56 8.75
CA ILE A 109 7.56 -4.51 8.97
C ILE A 109 7.18 -5.85 8.32
N ARG A 110 7.88 -6.22 7.25
CA ARG A 110 7.74 -7.55 6.64
C ARG A 110 8.57 -8.52 7.49
N SER A 111 7.92 -9.13 8.50
CA SER A 111 8.59 -9.99 9.47
C SER A 111 9.40 -11.12 8.80
N ARG A 112 10.72 -11.14 9.05
CA ARG A 112 11.40 -12.40 9.39
C ARG A 112 12.75 -12.29 10.11
N LYS A 113 13.30 -11.10 10.40
CA LYS A 113 14.46 -10.99 11.29
C LYS A 113 14.18 -10.03 12.43
N ARG A 114 14.12 -10.57 13.65
CA ARG A 114 14.05 -9.82 14.91
C ARG A 114 15.19 -8.78 15.01
N GLU A 115 16.30 -9.03 14.34
CA GLU A 115 17.45 -8.13 14.19
C GLU A 115 17.15 -6.88 13.34
N GLU A 116 16.37 -6.98 12.27
CA GLU A 116 15.98 -5.81 11.46
C GLU A 116 15.04 -4.89 12.23
N VAL A 117 14.16 -5.47 13.06
CA VAL A 117 13.29 -4.72 13.98
C VAL A 117 14.12 -3.98 15.03
N LEU A 118 15.15 -4.62 15.59
CA LEU A 118 16.09 -3.96 16.50
C LEU A 118 16.85 -2.83 15.80
N ASN A 119 17.37 -3.05 14.58
CA ASN A 119 18.07 -2.00 13.83
C ASN A 119 17.15 -0.82 13.49
N CYS A 120 15.87 -1.09 13.22
CA CYS A 120 14.82 -0.08 13.03
C CYS A 120 14.52 0.74 14.30
N LEU A 121 14.50 0.09 15.46
CA LEU A 121 14.25 0.73 16.76
C LEU A 121 15.49 1.47 17.29
N LEU A 122 16.69 1.00 16.97
CA LEU A 122 17.97 1.61 17.33
C LEU A 122 18.37 2.75 16.38
N ALA A 123 17.94 2.71 15.11
CA ALA A 123 18.07 3.81 14.15
C ALA A 123 16.97 4.87 14.34
N GLY A 124 16.77 5.31 15.59
CA GLY A 124 15.98 6.50 15.90
C GLY A 124 16.39 7.68 15.01
N PRO A 125 15.51 8.68 14.83
CA PRO A 125 15.71 9.70 13.82
C PRO A 125 16.99 10.48 14.12
N HIS A 126 18.02 10.32 13.31
CA HIS A 126 19.02 11.36 13.11
C HIS A 126 18.37 12.51 12.34
N PHE A 127 17.43 13.20 12.99
CA PHE A 127 17.18 14.60 12.72
C PHE A 127 18.27 15.36 13.48
N SER A 128 19.43 15.51 12.83
CA SER A 128 20.32 16.61 13.18
C SER A 128 19.68 17.88 12.60
N TYR A 129 19.30 18.81 13.49
CA TYR A 129 19.01 20.19 13.15
C TYR A 129 20.23 20.87 12.53
#